data_AF-A0A0G1VGM0-F1
#
_entry.id   AF-A0A0G1VGM0-F1
#
_cell.length_a   1.000
_cell.length_b   1.000
_cell.length_c   1.000
_cell.angle_alpha   90.00
_cell.angle_beta   90.00
_cell.angle_gamma   90.00
#
_symmetry.space_group_name_H-M   'P 1'
#
loop_
_entity.id
_entity.type
_entity.pdbx_description
1 polymer ?
#
loop_
_entity_poly.entity_id
_entity_poly.type
_entity_poly.pdbx_seq_one_letter_code
_entity_poly.pdbx_strand_id
1 'polypeptide(L)'
;MRRFSPLALPEAVLQLASSELYYTRLRRALINGSDRKVLTDFLVLDDVVRVVQRDNSSDLAETYALTRNKAFVRAKKSAERKLDVRIHDQMLRLCNDLWRRVPGKTADEHLNAAYSRFKEG
;
A
#
# COMPACT_ATOMS: atom_id res chain seq x y z
N MET A 1 33.22 -10.41 5.02
CA MET A 1 31.92 -9.74 5.26
C MET A 1 31.68 -8.71 4.17
N ARG A 2 30.71 -8.91 3.27
CA ARG A 2 30.30 -7.85 2.32
C ARG A 2 29.60 -6.75 3.12
N ARG A 3 30.14 -5.54 3.13
CA ARG A 3 29.46 -4.37 3.68
C ARG A 3 28.27 -4.05 2.77
N PHE A 4 27.05 -4.12 3.28
CA PHE A 4 25.90 -3.57 2.58
C PHE A 4 26.05 -2.06 2.51
N SER A 5 25.98 -1.49 1.29
CA SER A 5 25.95 -0.05 1.13
C SER A 5 24.65 0.49 1.74
N PRO A 6 24.68 1.52 2.59
CA PRO A 6 23.46 2.13 3.14
C PRO A 6 22.52 2.69 2.06
N LEU A 7 23.01 2.93 0.84
CA LEU A 7 22.20 3.34 -0.32
C LEU A 7 21.43 2.18 -0.99
N ALA A 8 21.84 0.92 -0.75
CA ALA A 8 21.23 -0.23 -1.41
C ALA A 8 19.80 -0.52 -0.93
N LEU A 9 19.47 -0.18 0.33
CA LEU A 9 18.14 -0.38 0.88
C LEU A 9 17.11 0.61 0.30
N PRO A 10 17.35 1.94 0.28
CA PRO A 10 16.50 2.88 -0.43
C PRO A 10 16.28 2.47 -1.89
N GLU A 11 17.33 2.20 -2.66
CA GLU A 11 17.19 1.83 -4.07
C GLU A 11 16.36 0.55 -4.27
N ALA A 12 16.58 -0.49 -3.46
CA ALA A 12 15.80 -1.73 -3.53
C ALA A 12 14.31 -1.50 -3.21
N VAL A 13 14.01 -0.60 -2.28
CA VAL A 13 12.63 -0.28 -1.89
C VAL A 13 11.94 0.57 -2.96
N LEU A 14 12.68 1.45 -3.63
CA LEU A 14 12.15 2.20 -4.78
C LEU A 14 11.86 1.27 -5.96
N GLN A 15 12.73 0.28 -6.20
CA GLN A 15 12.48 -0.78 -7.18
C GLN A 15 11.25 -1.60 -6.80
N LEU A 16 11.08 -1.96 -5.53
CA LEU A 16 9.89 -2.65 -5.03
C LEU A 16 8.63 -1.81 -5.29
N ALA A 17 8.61 -0.54 -4.90
CA ALA A 17 7.46 0.35 -5.10
C ALA A 17 7.11 0.53 -6.59
N SER A 18 8.12 0.46 -7.46
CA SER A 18 7.97 0.53 -8.93
C SER A 18 7.62 -0.81 -9.57
N SER A 19 7.66 -1.91 -8.82
CA SER A 19 7.51 -3.26 -9.37
C SER A 19 6.06 -3.64 -9.67
N GLU A 20 5.89 -4.53 -10.65
CA GLU A 20 4.59 -5.17 -10.90
C GLU A 20 4.11 -6.01 -9.70
N LEU A 21 5.01 -6.48 -8.83
CA LEU A 21 4.64 -7.18 -7.62
C LEU A 21 3.88 -6.28 -6.66
N TYR A 22 4.39 -5.08 -6.38
CA TYR A 22 3.75 -4.10 -5.51
C TYR A 22 2.37 -3.70 -6.06
N TYR A 23 2.30 -3.38 -7.35
CA TYR A 23 1.05 -3.11 -8.05
C TYR A 23 0.05 -4.28 -7.93
N THR A 24 0.50 -5.52 -8.18
CA THR A 24 -0.35 -6.71 -8.14
C THR A 24 -0.90 -6.96 -6.73
N ARG A 25 -0.06 -6.78 -5.70
CA ARG A 25 -0.47 -6.94 -4.29
C ARG A 25 -1.48 -5.89 -3.88
N LEU A 26 -1.25 -4.61 -4.22
CA LEU A 26 -2.20 -3.53 -4.00
C LEU A 26 -3.53 -3.81 -4.71
N ARG A 27 -3.49 -4.17 -5.99
CA ARG A 27 -4.70 -4.51 -6.75
C ARG A 27 -5.47 -5.66 -6.12
N ARG A 28 -4.78 -6.73 -5.69
CA ARG A 28 -5.42 -7.87 -5.00
C ARG A 28 -6.06 -7.45 -3.69
N ALA A 29 -5.43 -6.58 -2.91
CA ALA A 29 -5.99 -6.03 -1.68
C ALA A 29 -7.23 -5.17 -1.95
N LEU A 30 -7.24 -4.38 -3.03
CA LEU A 30 -8.43 -3.60 -3.40
C LEU A 30 -9.60 -4.47 -3.87
N ILE A 31 -9.32 -5.59 -4.54
CA ILE A 31 -10.36 -6.52 -5.03
C ILE A 31 -10.86 -7.44 -3.91
N ASN A 32 -9.96 -7.93 -3.05
CA ASN A 32 -10.25 -8.92 -2.02
C ASN A 32 -10.02 -8.36 -0.61
N GLY A 33 -10.38 -7.09 -0.40
CA GLY A 33 -10.09 -6.36 0.84
C GLY A 33 -10.72 -6.96 2.11
N SER A 34 -11.72 -7.82 1.94
CA SER A 34 -12.33 -8.61 3.00
C SER A 34 -11.45 -9.78 3.47
N ASP A 35 -10.52 -10.27 2.63
CA ASP A 35 -9.55 -11.30 3.01
C ASP A 35 -8.40 -10.67 3.81
N ARG A 36 -8.36 -11.02 5.10
CA ARG A 36 -7.39 -10.51 6.06
C ARG A 36 -5.96 -10.79 5.64
N LYS A 37 -5.68 -11.97 5.09
CA LYS A 37 -4.33 -12.34 4.67
C LYS A 37 -3.87 -11.49 3.50
N VAL A 38 -4.75 -11.25 2.52
CA VAL A 38 -4.45 -10.41 1.36
C VAL A 38 -4.19 -8.97 1.78
N LEU A 39 -4.98 -8.45 2.73
CA LEU A 39 -4.79 -7.10 3.24
C LEU A 39 -3.50 -6.97 4.06
N THR A 40 -3.22 -7.90 5.00
CA THR A 40 -1.97 -7.92 5.78
C THR A 40 -0.74 -7.99 4.87
N ASP A 41 -0.74 -8.90 3.88
CA ASP A 41 0.37 -9.05 2.92
C ASP A 41 0.71 -7.71 2.24
N PHE A 42 -0.30 -6.95 1.83
CA PHE A 42 -0.08 -5.64 1.22
C PHE A 42 0.38 -4.59 2.23
N LEU A 43 -0.22 -4.53 3.42
CA LEU A 43 0.13 -3.54 4.44
C LEU A 43 1.58 -3.65 4.88
N VAL A 44 2.11 -4.87 5.05
CA VAL A 44 3.52 -5.10 5.38
C VAL A 44 4.44 -4.56 4.27
N LEU A 45 4.09 -4.79 3.00
CA LEU A 45 4.86 -4.25 1.87
C LEU A 45 4.81 -2.72 1.80
N ASP A 46 3.64 -2.12 2.03
CA ASP A 46 3.45 -0.66 2.05
C ASP A 46 4.20 -0.01 3.23
N ASP A 47 4.32 -0.69 4.37
CA ASP A 47 5.05 -0.22 5.55
C ASP A 47 6.54 -0.11 5.29
N VAL A 48 7.14 -1.10 4.64
CA VAL A 48 8.56 -1.05 4.24
C VAL A 48 8.83 0.17 3.36
N VAL A 49 7.95 0.46 2.38
CA VAL A 49 8.07 1.62 1.51
C VAL A 49 7.96 2.93 2.30
N ARG A 50 7.00 3.02 3.23
CA ARG A 50 6.75 4.22 4.04
C ARG A 50 7.85 4.51 5.06
N VAL A 51 8.40 3.49 5.70
CA VAL A 51 9.53 3.64 6.65
C VAL A 51 10.73 4.22 5.91
N VAL A 52 11.07 3.63 4.77
CA VAL A 52 12.21 4.10 3.97
C VAL A 52 11.94 5.49 3.42
N GLN A 53 10.72 5.80 2.97
CA GLN A 53 10.35 7.15 2.56
C GLN A 53 10.59 8.19 3.67
N ARG A 54 10.28 7.86 4.93
CA ARG A 54 10.44 8.77 6.07
C ARG A 54 11.91 9.05 6.42
N ASP A 55 12.76 8.06 6.25
CA ASP A 55 14.17 8.11 6.68
C ASP A 55 15.11 8.71 5.61
N ASN A 56 14.59 9.07 4.44
CA ASN A 56 15.38 9.62 3.32
C ASN A 56 15.17 11.13 3.11
N SER A 57 16.07 11.75 2.36
CA SER A 57 16.02 13.17 1.97
C SER A 57 14.72 13.53 1.22
N SER A 58 14.38 14.83 1.19
CA SER A 58 13.16 15.36 0.57
C SER A 58 12.92 14.86 -0.85
N ASP A 59 13.97 14.82 -1.67
CA ASP A 59 13.86 14.53 -3.11
C ASP A 59 13.54 13.06 -3.37
N LEU A 60 14.13 12.15 -2.57
CA LEU A 60 13.80 10.74 -2.60
C LEU A 60 12.40 10.50 -2.03
N ALA A 61 12.05 11.17 -0.93
CA ALA A 61 10.73 11.07 -0.31
C ALA A 61 9.59 11.46 -1.27
N GLU A 62 9.80 12.50 -2.09
CA GLU A 62 8.87 12.92 -3.15
C GLU A 62 8.78 11.86 -4.25
N THR A 63 9.93 11.29 -4.67
CA THR A 63 9.97 10.22 -5.68
C THR A 63 9.20 8.97 -5.23
N TYR A 64 9.31 8.57 -3.95
CA TYR A 64 8.51 7.48 -3.38
C TYR A 64 7.02 7.82 -3.39
N ALA A 65 6.65 9.02 -2.96
CA ALA A 65 5.25 9.45 -2.95
C ALA A 65 4.64 9.39 -4.35
N LEU A 66 5.34 9.92 -5.36
CA LEU A 66 4.92 9.91 -6.75
C LEU A 66 4.77 8.47 -7.29
N THR A 67 5.77 7.61 -7.05
CA THR A 67 5.75 6.20 -7.48
C THR A 67 4.60 5.44 -6.87
N ARG A 68 4.41 5.56 -5.55
CA ARG A 68 3.31 4.95 -4.82
C ARG A 68 1.97 5.45 -5.36
N ASN A 69 1.80 6.76 -5.53
CA ASN A 69 0.56 7.36 -6.03
C ASN A 69 0.21 6.86 -7.43
N LYS A 70 1.19 6.74 -8.34
CA LYS A 70 0.98 6.15 -9.68
C LYS A 70 0.50 4.71 -9.58
N ALA A 71 1.11 3.89 -8.72
CA ALA A 71 0.69 2.51 -8.49
C ALA A 71 -0.74 2.42 -7.95
N PHE A 72 -1.11 3.30 -7.01
CA PHE A 72 -2.47 3.40 -6.47
C PHE A 72 -3.51 3.76 -7.51
N VAL A 73 -3.28 4.81 -8.30
CA VAL A 73 -4.22 5.23 -9.36
C VAL A 73 -4.41 4.12 -10.38
N ARG A 74 -3.33 3.44 -10.77
CA ARG A 74 -3.38 2.29 -11.70
C ARG A 74 -4.15 1.12 -11.09
N ALA A 75 -3.88 0.76 -9.83
CA ALA A 75 -4.52 -0.37 -9.15
C ALA A 75 -6.01 -0.12 -8.92
N LYS A 76 -6.39 1.10 -8.51
CA LYS A 76 -7.78 1.52 -8.34
C LYS A 76 -8.57 1.36 -9.64
N LYS A 77 -8.11 1.97 -10.74
CA LYS A 77 -8.75 1.83 -12.06
C LYS A 77 -8.89 0.37 -12.50
N SER A 78 -7.91 -0.47 -12.17
CA SER A 78 -7.95 -1.90 -12.50
C SER A 78 -8.91 -2.70 -11.63
N ALA A 79 -9.05 -2.35 -10.35
CA ALA A 79 -9.97 -2.98 -9.41
C ALA A 79 -11.42 -2.60 -9.72
N GLU A 80 -11.70 -1.32 -10.01
CA GLU A 80 -13.01 -0.80 -10.39
C GLU A 80 -13.60 -1.56 -11.59
N ARG A 81 -12.78 -1.89 -12.59
CA ARG A 81 -13.22 -2.68 -13.77
C ARG A 81 -13.61 -4.13 -13.47
N LYS A 82 -13.24 -4.67 -12.30
CA LYS A 82 -13.44 -6.08 -11.95
C LYS A 82 -14.48 -6.31 -10.86
N LEU A 83 -14.95 -5.26 -10.20
CA LEU A 83 -15.84 -5.38 -9.04
C LEU A 83 -17.31 -5.22 -9.47
N ASP A 84 -18.17 -6.07 -8.89
CA ASP A 84 -19.62 -5.85 -8.88
C ASP A 84 -19.92 -4.56 -8.09
N VAL A 85 -20.93 -3.81 -8.52
CA VAL A 85 -21.41 -2.57 -7.91
C VAL A 85 -21.58 -2.71 -6.39
N ARG A 86 -22.01 -3.88 -5.91
CA ARG A 86 -22.24 -4.16 -4.48
C ARG A 86 -21.00 -4.10 -3.59
N ILE A 87 -19.82 -4.37 -4.14
CA ILE A 87 -18.55 -4.40 -3.40
C ILE A 87 -17.72 -3.12 -3.70
N HIS A 88 -18.21 -2.29 -4.62
CA HIS A 88 -17.53 -1.07 -5.05
C HIS A 88 -17.35 -0.06 -3.91
N ASP A 89 -18.38 0.21 -3.11
CA ASP A 89 -18.31 1.17 -2.00
C ASP A 89 -17.35 0.70 -0.89
N GLN A 90 -17.33 -0.59 -0.64
CA GLN A 90 -16.40 -1.24 0.28
C GLN A 90 -14.94 -1.08 -0.19
N MET A 91 -14.68 -1.28 -1.49
CA MET A 91 -13.36 -1.04 -2.08
C MET A 91 -12.97 0.44 -2.05
N LEU A 92 -13.90 1.37 -2.29
CA LEU A 92 -13.62 2.81 -2.22
C LEU A 92 -13.26 3.24 -0.79
N ARG A 93 -13.97 2.72 0.23
CA ARG A 93 -13.61 2.94 1.64
C ARG A 93 -12.20 2.43 1.94
N LEU A 94 -11.88 1.20 1.52
CA LEU A 94 -10.53 0.65 1.68
C LEU A 94 -9.47 1.46 0.92
N CYS A 95 -9.74 1.89 -0.30
CA CYS A 95 -8.86 2.79 -1.07
C CYS A 95 -8.54 4.06 -0.28
N ASN A 96 -9.56 4.71 0.28
CA ASN A 96 -9.40 5.92 1.07
C ASN A 96 -8.56 5.68 2.33
N ASP A 97 -8.78 4.56 3.01
CA ASP A 97 -8.02 4.21 4.21
C ASP A 97 -6.55 3.90 3.89
N LEU A 98 -6.28 3.13 2.84
CA LEU A 98 -4.92 2.84 2.37
C LEU A 98 -4.18 4.10 1.87
N TRP A 99 -4.93 5.08 1.34
CA TRP A 99 -4.38 6.37 0.95
C TRP A 99 -4.03 7.25 2.17
N ARG A 100 -4.96 7.33 3.14
CA ARG A 100 -4.88 8.21 4.32
C ARG A 100 -4.07 7.64 5.49
N ARG A 101 -3.40 6.49 5.34
CA ARG A 101 -2.66 5.87 6.43
C ARG A 101 -1.69 6.86 7.07
N VAL A 102 -1.81 7.01 8.39
CA VAL A 102 -0.97 7.87 9.23
C VAL A 102 0.38 7.20 9.45
N PRO A 103 1.50 7.91 9.26
CA PRO A 103 2.82 7.40 9.62
C PRO A 103 2.90 7.01 11.10
N GLY A 104 3.56 5.88 11.41
CA GLY A 104 3.80 5.44 12.80
C GLY A 104 2.79 4.44 13.37
N LYS A 105 1.74 4.08 12.63
CA LYS A 105 0.85 2.96 12.98
C LYS A 105 1.30 1.68 12.27
N THR A 106 1.22 0.57 12.99
CA THR A 106 1.54 -0.78 12.51
C THR A 106 0.47 -1.28 11.52
N ALA A 107 0.85 -2.23 10.65
CA ALA A 107 -0.08 -2.93 9.78
C ALA A 107 -1.32 -3.45 10.52
N ASP A 108 -1.15 -4.01 11.73
CA ASP A 108 -2.26 -4.52 12.54
C ASP A 108 -3.22 -3.42 13.02
N GLU A 109 -2.71 -2.25 13.41
CA GLU A 109 -3.55 -1.11 13.79
C GLU A 109 -4.36 -0.58 12.59
N HIS A 110 -3.76 -0.58 11.40
CA HIS A 110 -4.48 -0.22 10.17
C HIS A 110 -5.51 -1.25 9.76
N LEU A 111 -5.18 -2.53 9.93
CA LEU A 111 -6.08 -3.62 9.63
C LEU A 111 -7.29 -3.60 10.56
N ASN A 112 -7.08 -3.43 11.86
CA ASN A 112 -8.16 -3.26 12.82
C ASN A 112 -9.02 -2.02 12.50
N ALA A 113 -8.42 -0.89 12.15
CA ALA A 113 -9.16 0.31 11.77
C ALA A 113 -10.01 0.12 10.51
N ALA A 114 -9.49 -0.59 9.50
CA ALA A 114 -10.25 -0.92 8.29
C ALA A 114 -11.43 -1.84 8.64
N TYR A 115 -11.19 -2.94 9.37
CA TYR A 115 -12.22 -3.93 9.68
C TYR A 115 -13.29 -3.46 10.67
N SER A 116 -12.98 -2.59 11.63
CA SER A 116 -14.00 -2.02 12.51
C SER A 116 -15.03 -1.22 11.70
N ARG A 117 -14.59 -0.45 10.71
CA ARG A 117 -15.48 0.31 9.80
C ARG A 117 -16.23 -0.56 8.80
N PHE A 118 -15.71 -1.75 8.50
CA PHE A 118 -16.43 -2.76 7.71
C PHE A 118 -17.61 -3.40 8.46
N LYS A 119 -17.58 -3.42 9.80
CA LYS A 119 -18.65 -4.00 10.64
C LYS A 119 -19.76 -3.01 10.99
N GLU A 120 -19.53 -1.71 10.81
CA GLU A 120 -20.46 -0.63 11.20
C GLU A 120 -21.43 -0.21 10.07
N GLY A 121 -21.34 -0.80 8.87
CA GLY A 121 -22.22 -0.50 7.73
C GLY A 121 -22.75 -1.74 7.05
#